data_AF-B2T999-F1
#
_entry.id   AF-B2T999-F1
#
_cell.length_a   1.000
_cell.length_b   1.000
_cell.length_c   1.000
_cell.angle_alpha   90.00
_cell.angle_beta   90.00
_cell.angle_gamma   90.00
#
_symmetry.space_group_name_H-M   'P 1'
#
loop_
_entity.id
_entity.type
_entity.pdbx_description
1 polymer ?
#
loop_
_entity_poly.entity_id
_entity_poly.type
_entity_poly.pdbx_seq_one_letter_code
_entity_poly.pdbx_strand_id
1 'polypeptide(L)'
;MLSFSHGRILKSIQELTSGANRWPEDFRPEVDFLRQFGDATLAIDGAPPPEGKNQVGFIGRDPASGRSFANVFGTLPARKGKTKYKVVCFFTGDNEYAEHAARLRSTLERFGVDHEFKEINSMGAWELNCAYKAKFILECWGNSDVPVVWIDADATIEANPSLFQSVNADFGVHKWHGKTNDEQGWQFASGTLYFGKSENARKLLEQWILRCEADPATWDQEHLCSAWCDVSSVISLKTVWLPRSYLQISDAREFVSPVIKHWQASRVSKADGRALNVSARTYTEDGIQDRLKNRLWRTVEEGFWIAEGTRHIKPEIGTDFPEGFDVRAALRKSIGDKFPVLEVGCGVGRIASLFDKNEYLGVDINPNAIAQARRSLPGHNLRITDHGLQYPDAPAALIYTVLLHVSDEAIGPLLSEVVKRRERVIIAELMDTRWRRDGSPPVFNRNAEDYILIMAKLGFTFSAYEKYAYERYENQGRPQDTRITFLRFDRL
;
A
#
# COMPACT_ATOMS: atom_id res chain seq x y z
N MET A 1 10.43 -43.29 -1.48
CA MET A 1 10.03 -43.27 -2.91
C MET A 1 8.54 -43.59 -2.99
N LEU A 2 7.70 -42.58 -3.16
CA LEU A 2 6.30 -42.74 -3.53
C LEU A 2 6.06 -41.80 -4.72
N SER A 3 5.90 -42.38 -5.90
CA SER A 3 5.53 -41.68 -7.12
C SER A 3 4.03 -41.36 -7.06
N PHE A 4 3.67 -40.09 -7.06
CA PHE A 4 2.26 -39.65 -7.11
C PHE A 4 2.00 -38.87 -8.39
N SER A 5 1.01 -39.35 -9.14
CA SER A 5 0.59 -38.85 -10.46
C SER A 5 -0.21 -37.54 -10.39
N HIS A 6 -0.16 -36.82 -11.51
CA HIS A 6 -0.67 -35.49 -11.89
C HIS A 6 -2.05 -35.00 -11.37
N GLY A 7 -2.83 -35.80 -10.64
CA GLY A 7 -4.22 -35.47 -10.28
C GLY A 7 -4.46 -34.80 -8.93
N ARG A 8 -3.51 -34.83 -7.97
CA ARG A 8 -3.78 -34.35 -6.58
C ARG A 8 -3.39 -32.90 -6.30
N ILE A 9 -2.40 -32.34 -7.01
CA ILE A 9 -1.96 -30.94 -6.78
C ILE A 9 -3.03 -29.94 -7.20
N LEU A 10 -3.78 -30.26 -8.27
CA LEU A 10 -4.89 -29.47 -8.77
C LEU A 10 -6.08 -29.42 -7.79
N LYS A 11 -6.31 -30.52 -7.04
CA LYS A 11 -7.41 -30.61 -6.07
C LYS A 11 -7.15 -29.79 -4.81
N SER A 12 -5.90 -29.80 -4.33
CA SER A 12 -5.50 -28.97 -3.18
C SER A 12 -5.52 -27.48 -3.51
N ILE A 13 -5.15 -27.07 -4.73
CA ILE A 13 -5.25 -25.66 -5.15
C ILE A 13 -6.73 -25.21 -5.27
N GLN A 14 -7.63 -26.08 -5.74
CA GLN A 14 -9.07 -25.80 -5.84
C GLN A 14 -9.76 -25.55 -4.50
N GLU A 15 -9.36 -26.25 -3.44
CA GLU A 15 -9.91 -26.07 -2.09
C GLU A 15 -9.40 -24.81 -1.39
N LEU A 16 -8.39 -24.13 -1.97
CA LEU A 16 -7.65 -23.03 -1.33
C LEU A 16 -7.94 -21.65 -1.95
N THR A 17 -8.71 -21.58 -3.03
CA THR A 17 -9.06 -20.33 -3.73
C THR A 17 -10.57 -20.05 -3.76
N SER A 18 -11.39 -20.76 -2.98
CA SER A 18 -12.86 -20.72 -3.05
C SER A 18 -13.53 -19.64 -2.20
N GLY A 19 -12.78 -18.72 -1.58
CA GLY A 19 -13.31 -17.62 -0.79
C GLY A 19 -13.37 -16.29 -1.55
N ALA A 20 -14.52 -16.00 -2.17
CA ALA A 20 -15.01 -14.67 -2.56
C ALA A 20 -14.03 -13.69 -3.25
N ASN A 21 -13.90 -13.78 -4.58
CA ASN A 21 -14.11 -12.66 -5.50
C ASN A 21 -14.18 -13.19 -6.95
N ARG A 22 -15.14 -12.66 -7.71
CA ARG A 22 -15.62 -13.20 -9.00
C ARG A 22 -14.56 -13.08 -10.10
N TRP A 23 -13.75 -14.13 -10.30
CA TRP A 23 -13.07 -14.42 -11.56
C TRP A 23 -14.00 -15.23 -12.48
N PRO A 24 -13.88 -15.14 -13.81
CA PRO A 24 -14.58 -16.04 -14.73
C PRO A 24 -14.34 -17.50 -14.30
N GLU A 25 -15.36 -18.36 -14.32
CA GLU A 25 -15.37 -19.70 -13.70
C GLU A 25 -14.17 -20.61 -14.09
N ASP A 26 -13.47 -20.29 -15.18
CA ASP A 26 -12.35 -21.04 -15.72
C ASP A 26 -10.95 -20.42 -15.51
N PHE A 27 -10.83 -19.19 -14.98
CA PHE A 27 -9.52 -18.56 -14.80
C PHE A 27 -8.83 -19.04 -13.51
N ARG A 28 -7.75 -19.82 -13.65
CA ARG A 28 -6.97 -20.37 -12.52
C ARG A 28 -5.52 -19.87 -12.56
N PRO A 29 -5.25 -18.62 -12.11
CA PRO A 29 -3.95 -17.97 -12.27
C PRO A 29 -2.78 -18.74 -11.62
N GLU A 30 -3.04 -19.44 -10.52
CA GLU A 30 -2.06 -20.29 -9.86
C GLU A 30 -1.73 -21.55 -10.69
N VAL A 31 -2.74 -22.17 -11.30
CA VAL A 31 -2.54 -23.34 -12.17
C VAL A 31 -1.80 -22.95 -13.44
N ASP A 32 -2.15 -21.83 -14.05
CA ASP A 32 -1.47 -21.32 -15.25
C ASP A 32 -0.04 -20.85 -14.95
N PHE A 33 0.22 -20.31 -13.76
CA PHE A 33 1.56 -20.03 -13.28
C PHE A 33 2.38 -21.32 -13.11
N LEU A 34 1.84 -22.32 -12.40
CA LEU A 34 2.54 -23.57 -12.11
C LEU A 34 2.83 -24.42 -13.35
N ARG A 35 1.95 -24.40 -14.35
CA ARG A 35 2.14 -25.08 -15.65
C ARG A 35 3.42 -24.64 -16.38
N GLN A 36 3.96 -23.46 -16.06
CA GLN A 36 5.19 -22.94 -16.66
C GLN A 36 6.46 -23.65 -16.14
N PHE A 37 6.35 -24.47 -15.08
CA PHE A 37 7.48 -25.12 -14.38
C PHE A 37 7.43 -26.66 -14.39
N GLY A 38 6.68 -27.27 -15.32
CA GLY A 38 6.57 -28.74 -15.45
C GLY A 38 5.80 -29.39 -14.29
N ASP A 39 6.24 -30.57 -13.82
CA ASP A 39 5.68 -31.24 -12.64
C ASP A 39 6.03 -30.45 -11.37
N ALA A 40 5.26 -29.40 -11.09
CA ALA A 40 5.41 -28.60 -9.88
C ALA A 40 4.92 -29.40 -8.67
N THR A 41 5.62 -29.32 -7.54
CA THR A 41 5.27 -29.96 -6.26
C THR A 41 5.26 -28.93 -5.13
N LEU A 42 4.38 -29.14 -4.15
CA LEU A 42 4.32 -28.33 -2.93
C LEU A 42 5.08 -29.03 -1.82
N ALA A 43 5.90 -28.27 -1.09
CA ALA A 43 6.47 -28.75 0.17
C ALA A 43 6.35 -27.67 1.25
N ILE A 44 6.08 -28.10 2.48
CA ILE A 44 6.02 -27.21 3.64
C ILE A 44 7.40 -26.58 3.85
N ASP A 45 7.43 -25.33 4.30
CA ASP A 45 8.70 -24.63 4.46
C ASP A 45 9.67 -25.35 5.42
N GLY A 46 10.96 -25.21 5.14
CA GLY A 46 12.03 -25.94 5.82
C GLY A 46 12.24 -27.38 5.32
N ALA A 47 11.35 -27.94 4.51
CA ALA A 47 11.61 -29.18 3.80
C ALA A 47 12.67 -28.96 2.70
N PRO A 48 13.64 -29.89 2.53
CA PRO A 48 14.61 -29.78 1.45
C PRO A 48 13.91 -29.87 0.08
N PRO A 49 14.46 -29.25 -0.97
CA PRO A 49 13.96 -29.38 -2.33
C PRO A 49 13.89 -30.86 -2.73
N PRO A 50 12.82 -31.31 -3.42
CA PRO A 50 12.82 -32.62 -4.06
C PRO A 50 13.97 -32.76 -5.05
N GLU A 51 14.50 -33.96 -5.20
CA GLU A 51 15.64 -34.23 -6.09
C GLU A 51 15.37 -33.74 -7.53
N GLY A 52 16.31 -32.99 -8.09
CA GLY A 52 16.21 -32.42 -9.44
C GLY A 52 15.21 -31.27 -9.61
N LYS A 53 14.59 -30.77 -8.52
CA LYS A 53 13.64 -29.65 -8.54
C LYS A 53 14.23 -28.39 -7.90
N ASN A 54 13.82 -27.23 -8.41
CA ASN A 54 14.23 -25.92 -7.92
C ASN A 54 13.04 -25.21 -7.27
N GLN A 55 13.28 -24.31 -6.32
CA GLN A 55 12.22 -23.46 -5.80
C GLN A 55 11.80 -22.44 -6.86
N VAL A 56 10.52 -22.43 -7.23
CA VAL A 56 9.96 -21.57 -8.29
C VAL A 56 8.92 -20.58 -7.78
N GLY A 57 8.52 -20.72 -6.51
CA GLY A 57 7.58 -19.81 -5.89
C GLY A 57 7.26 -20.20 -4.46
N PHE A 58 6.21 -19.56 -3.94
CA PHE A 58 5.77 -19.69 -2.57
C PHE A 58 4.25 -19.49 -2.50
N ILE A 59 3.60 -20.21 -1.59
CA ILE A 59 2.21 -19.99 -1.20
C ILE A 59 2.19 -19.52 0.25
N GLY A 60 1.54 -18.37 0.47
CA GLY A 60 1.39 -17.75 1.78
C GLY A 60 0.60 -18.60 2.77
N ARG A 61 0.68 -18.20 4.04
CA ARG A 61 -0.14 -18.75 5.12
C ARG A 61 -1.61 -18.34 4.92
N ASP A 62 -2.52 -19.25 5.23
CA ASP A 62 -3.95 -18.94 5.40
C ASP A 62 -4.41 -19.44 6.78
N PRO A 63 -4.46 -18.56 7.80
CA PRO A 63 -4.92 -18.91 9.14
C PRO A 63 -6.40 -19.33 9.20
N ALA A 64 -7.25 -18.90 8.25
CA ALA A 64 -8.66 -19.22 8.27
C ALA A 64 -8.93 -20.69 7.89
N SER A 65 -8.14 -21.22 6.94
CA SER A 65 -8.15 -22.65 6.60
C SER A 65 -7.15 -23.49 7.41
N GLY A 66 -6.35 -22.86 8.28
CA GLY A 66 -5.25 -23.50 9.02
C GLY A 66 -4.06 -23.89 8.13
N ARG A 67 -3.99 -23.40 6.88
CA ARG A 67 -2.94 -23.72 5.93
C ARG A 67 -1.63 -23.04 6.30
N SER A 68 -0.60 -23.85 6.50
CA SER A 68 0.78 -23.37 6.61
C SER A 68 1.31 -22.88 5.27
N PHE A 69 2.27 -21.97 5.36
CA PHE A 69 3.10 -21.52 4.26
C PHE A 69 3.82 -22.70 3.58
N ALA A 70 3.92 -22.66 2.25
CA ALA A 70 4.48 -23.75 1.45
C ALA A 70 5.35 -23.23 0.30
N ASN A 71 6.50 -23.85 0.10
CA ASN A 71 7.34 -23.60 -1.06
C ASN A 71 6.81 -24.39 -2.26
N VAL A 72 6.90 -23.76 -3.43
CA VAL A 72 6.60 -24.40 -4.70
C VAL A 72 7.93 -24.80 -5.34
N PHE A 73 8.07 -26.08 -5.66
CA PHE A 73 9.21 -26.63 -6.37
C PHE A 73 8.82 -27.05 -7.78
N GLY A 74 9.69 -26.83 -8.75
CA GLY A 74 9.43 -27.12 -10.16
C GLY A 74 10.72 -27.31 -10.95
N THR A 75 10.56 -27.68 -12.22
CA THR A 75 11.69 -27.78 -13.15
C THR A 75 11.88 -26.41 -13.80
N LEU A 76 13.03 -25.78 -13.57
CA LEU A 76 13.40 -24.55 -14.26
C LEU A 76 13.90 -24.88 -15.67
N PRO A 77 13.62 -24.02 -16.67
CA PRO A 77 14.12 -24.23 -18.01
C PRO A 77 15.65 -24.22 -18.03
N ALA A 78 16.23 -25.11 -18.84
CA ALA A 78 17.65 -25.04 -19.16
C ALA A 78 17.94 -23.70 -19.86
N ARG A 79 19.05 -23.04 -19.51
CA ARG A 79 19.46 -21.80 -20.18
C ARG A 79 19.73 -22.10 -21.66
N LYS A 80 18.93 -21.53 -22.55
CA LYS A 80 19.16 -21.54 -24.00
C LYS A 80 18.89 -20.15 -24.58
N GLY A 81 19.91 -19.52 -25.17
CA GLY A 81 19.79 -18.25 -25.88
C GLY A 81 19.84 -17.00 -24.99
N LYS A 82 19.45 -15.85 -25.59
CA LYS A 82 19.37 -14.54 -24.93
C LYS A 82 18.33 -14.56 -23.81
N THR A 83 18.54 -13.77 -22.75
CA THR A 83 17.55 -13.62 -21.69
C THR A 83 16.25 -13.04 -22.23
N LYS A 84 15.12 -13.57 -21.74
CA LYS A 84 13.77 -13.05 -22.01
C LYS A 84 13.34 -11.95 -21.02
N TYR A 85 14.32 -11.37 -20.33
CA TYR A 85 14.15 -10.30 -19.36
C TYR A 85 15.43 -9.47 -19.33
N LYS A 86 15.33 -8.25 -18.81
CA LYS A 86 16.45 -7.34 -18.58
C LYS A 86 16.53 -6.97 -17.11
N VAL A 87 17.69 -7.10 -16.50
CA VAL A 87 17.93 -6.60 -15.13
C VAL A 87 18.21 -5.10 -15.18
N VAL A 88 17.59 -4.33 -14.30
CA VAL A 88 17.83 -2.88 -14.20
C VAL A 88 18.20 -2.52 -12.78
N CYS A 89 19.12 -1.57 -12.66
CA CYS A 89 19.60 -1.09 -11.38
C CYS A 89 19.99 0.39 -11.52
N PHE A 90 19.80 1.18 -10.46
CA PHE A 90 20.45 2.48 -10.34
C PHE A 90 21.24 2.53 -9.04
N PHE A 91 22.24 3.39 -9.01
CA PHE A 91 23.05 3.62 -7.83
C PHE A 91 23.53 5.06 -7.78
N THR A 92 23.83 5.55 -6.58
CA THR A 92 24.48 6.84 -6.37
C THR A 92 25.99 6.68 -6.54
N GLY A 93 26.60 7.46 -7.42
CA GLY A 93 28.03 7.33 -7.77
C GLY A 93 29.01 7.90 -6.73
N ASP A 94 28.51 8.76 -5.83
CA ASP A 94 29.28 9.52 -4.85
C ASP A 94 29.51 8.78 -3.51
N ASN A 95 29.21 7.48 -3.45
CA ASN A 95 29.32 6.68 -2.23
C ASN A 95 29.60 5.18 -2.49
N GLU A 96 29.53 4.36 -1.44
CA GLU A 96 29.81 2.92 -1.48
C GLU A 96 28.91 2.12 -2.46
N TYR A 97 27.79 2.70 -2.90
CA TYR A 97 26.89 2.03 -3.83
C TYR A 97 27.50 1.85 -5.23
N ALA A 98 28.50 2.64 -5.62
CA ALA A 98 29.25 2.41 -6.85
C ALA A 98 29.99 1.06 -6.84
N GLU A 99 30.63 0.71 -5.72
CA GLU A 99 31.30 -0.58 -5.55
C GLU A 99 30.29 -1.73 -5.49
N HIS A 100 29.18 -1.53 -4.79
CA HIS A 100 28.08 -2.50 -4.73
C HIS A 100 27.52 -2.81 -6.12
N ALA A 101 27.19 -1.77 -6.89
CA ALA A 101 26.68 -1.91 -8.26
C ALA A 101 27.71 -2.59 -9.18
N ALA A 102 29.00 -2.29 -9.04
CA ALA A 102 30.06 -2.96 -9.79
C ALA A 102 30.12 -4.47 -9.50
N ARG A 103 29.95 -4.87 -8.23
CA ARG A 103 29.87 -6.30 -7.85
C ARG A 103 28.64 -6.97 -8.44
N LEU A 104 27.46 -6.34 -8.35
CA LEU A 104 26.24 -6.88 -8.95
C LEU A 104 26.42 -7.08 -10.45
N ARG A 105 26.93 -6.05 -11.16
CA ARG A 105 27.23 -6.11 -12.60
C ARG A 105 28.14 -7.28 -12.95
N SER A 106 29.26 -7.44 -12.24
CA SER A 106 30.21 -8.53 -12.48
C SER A 106 29.54 -9.92 -12.32
N THR A 107 28.69 -10.08 -11.30
CA THR A 107 27.97 -11.35 -11.12
C THR A 107 26.90 -11.60 -12.19
N LEU A 108 26.19 -10.56 -12.66
CA LEU A 108 25.26 -10.65 -13.80
C LEU A 108 25.97 -11.05 -15.10
N GLU A 109 27.13 -10.43 -15.37
CA GLU A 109 27.98 -10.74 -16.54
C GLU A 109 28.49 -12.19 -16.51
N ARG A 110 28.91 -12.68 -15.34
CA ARG A 110 29.30 -14.09 -15.14
C ARG A 110 28.20 -15.06 -15.55
N PHE A 111 26.93 -14.72 -15.28
CA PHE A 111 25.77 -15.51 -15.70
C PHE A 111 25.20 -15.07 -17.05
N GLY A 112 25.85 -14.14 -17.76
CA GLY A 112 25.44 -13.55 -19.04
C GLY A 112 23.98 -13.12 -19.05
N VAL A 113 23.57 -12.38 -18.02
CA VAL A 113 22.25 -11.76 -17.89
C VAL A 113 22.29 -10.36 -18.51
N ASP A 114 21.35 -10.06 -19.40
CA ASP A 114 21.21 -8.71 -19.99
C ASP A 114 20.82 -7.71 -18.90
N HIS A 115 21.51 -6.58 -18.86
CA HIS A 115 21.36 -5.62 -17.77
C HIS A 115 21.63 -4.17 -18.18
N GLU A 116 21.03 -3.25 -17.41
CA GLU A 116 21.18 -1.81 -17.57
C GLU A 116 21.38 -1.17 -16.19
N PHE A 117 22.38 -0.30 -16.09
CA PHE A 117 22.72 0.39 -14.85
C PHE A 117 22.76 1.88 -15.12
N LYS A 118 22.15 2.66 -14.23
CA LYS A 118 22.18 4.11 -14.27
C LYS A 118 22.83 4.65 -13.00
N GLU A 119 23.95 5.35 -13.18
CA GLU A 119 24.50 6.18 -12.11
C GLU A 119 23.64 7.44 -11.99
N ILE A 120 23.25 7.81 -10.78
CA ILE A 120 22.54 9.04 -10.49
C ILE A 120 23.29 9.88 -9.48
N ASN A 121 23.12 11.20 -9.57
CA ASN A 121 23.50 12.09 -8.48
C ASN A 121 22.51 11.90 -7.33
N SER A 122 22.99 11.97 -6.09
CA SER A 122 22.10 12.00 -4.93
C SER A 122 21.14 13.20 -5.04
N MET A 123 19.84 12.96 -4.88
CA MET A 123 18.83 14.03 -4.91
C MET A 123 18.71 14.79 -3.57
N GLY A 124 19.72 14.70 -2.70
CA GLY A 124 19.84 15.46 -1.46
C GLY A 124 18.94 14.99 -0.30
N ALA A 125 17.85 14.26 -0.57
CA ALA A 125 17.03 13.59 0.42
C ALA A 125 16.79 12.12 0.02
N TRP A 126 16.88 11.21 0.98
CA TRP A 126 16.74 9.77 0.74
C TRP A 126 15.36 9.41 0.17
N GLU A 127 14.33 10.12 0.61
CA GLU A 127 12.95 10.02 0.16
C GLU A 127 12.79 10.29 -1.34
N LEU A 128 13.54 11.29 -1.85
CA LEU A 128 13.56 11.63 -3.27
C LEU A 128 14.26 10.53 -4.07
N ASN A 129 15.32 9.94 -3.53
CA ASN A 129 16.01 8.79 -4.12
C ASN A 129 15.14 7.51 -4.10
N CYS A 130 14.34 7.29 -3.05
CA CYS A 130 13.46 6.12 -2.93
C CYS A 130 12.26 6.16 -3.89
N ALA A 131 11.63 7.34 -4.06
CA ALA A 131 10.59 7.53 -5.07
C ALA A 131 11.11 7.36 -6.51
N TYR A 132 12.42 7.55 -6.71
CA TYR A 132 13.06 7.39 -8.02
C TYR A 132 13.02 5.95 -8.53
N LYS A 133 13.05 4.95 -7.64
CA LYS A 133 13.05 3.53 -8.03
C LYS A 133 11.88 3.19 -8.93
N ALA A 134 10.67 3.58 -8.54
CA ALA A 134 9.47 3.33 -9.33
C ALA A 134 9.54 4.02 -10.71
N LYS A 135 10.00 5.28 -10.76
CA LYS A 135 10.16 6.06 -11.99
C LYS A 135 11.20 5.46 -12.93
N PHE A 136 12.36 5.09 -12.40
CA PHE A 136 13.43 4.46 -13.15
C PHE A 136 13.00 3.11 -13.72
N ILE A 137 12.31 2.28 -12.92
CA ILE A 137 11.78 1.01 -13.41
C ILE A 137 10.77 1.25 -14.54
N LEU A 138 9.87 2.25 -14.42
CA LEU A 138 8.93 2.59 -15.49
C LEU A 138 9.62 3.06 -16.78
N GLU A 139 10.67 3.89 -16.66
CA GLU A 139 11.50 4.34 -17.79
C GLU A 139 12.12 3.14 -18.53
N CYS A 140 12.84 2.28 -17.80
CA CYS A 140 13.47 1.10 -18.39
C CYS A 140 12.42 0.09 -18.91
N TRP A 141 11.30 -0.06 -18.22
CA TRP A 141 10.19 -0.91 -18.65
C TRP A 141 9.60 -0.41 -19.96
N GLY A 142 9.42 0.92 -20.12
CA GLY A 142 8.94 1.52 -21.37
C GLY A 142 9.89 1.32 -22.54
N ASN A 143 11.20 1.42 -22.30
CA ASN A 143 12.25 1.30 -23.32
C ASN A 143 12.65 -0.15 -23.64
N SER A 144 12.10 -1.14 -22.93
CA SER A 144 12.42 -2.55 -23.10
C SER A 144 11.32 -3.30 -23.85
N ASP A 145 11.70 -4.16 -24.79
CA ASP A 145 10.77 -5.10 -25.46
C ASP A 145 10.46 -6.34 -24.59
N VAL A 146 11.22 -6.54 -23.52
CA VAL A 146 11.12 -7.69 -22.62
C VAL A 146 10.80 -7.24 -21.19
N PRO A 147 10.27 -8.12 -20.32
CA PRO A 147 10.10 -7.86 -18.90
C PRO A 147 11.36 -7.29 -18.23
N VAL A 148 11.13 -6.45 -17.22
CA VAL A 148 12.19 -5.80 -16.45
C VAL A 148 12.25 -6.41 -15.05
N VAL A 149 13.46 -6.68 -14.58
CA VAL A 149 13.75 -7.14 -13.22
C VAL A 149 14.56 -6.08 -12.50
N TRP A 150 14.00 -5.46 -11.47
CA TRP A 150 14.77 -4.62 -10.56
C TRP A 150 15.57 -5.47 -9.59
N ILE A 151 16.83 -5.12 -9.39
CA ILE A 151 17.67 -5.66 -8.31
C ILE A 151 18.40 -4.50 -7.63
N ASP A 152 18.27 -4.40 -6.30
CA ASP A 152 19.01 -3.40 -5.52
C ASP A 152 20.52 -3.52 -5.74
N ALA A 153 21.23 -2.38 -5.78
CA ALA A 153 22.65 -2.31 -6.09
C ALA A 153 23.54 -3.11 -5.12
N ASP A 154 23.07 -3.34 -3.90
CA ASP A 154 23.75 -4.09 -2.84
C ASP A 154 23.46 -5.60 -2.87
N ALA A 155 23.04 -6.13 -4.01
CA ALA A 155 22.85 -7.56 -4.22
C ALA A 155 24.00 -8.21 -5.01
N THR A 156 24.03 -9.55 -4.98
CA THR A 156 24.89 -10.39 -5.84
C THR A 156 24.09 -11.54 -6.43
N ILE A 157 24.45 -11.95 -7.64
CA ILE A 157 23.91 -13.15 -8.27
C ILE A 157 24.79 -14.33 -7.89
N GLU A 158 24.20 -15.30 -7.20
CA GLU A 158 24.88 -16.48 -6.67
C GLU A 158 24.69 -17.72 -7.57
N ALA A 159 23.58 -17.76 -8.31
CA ALA A 159 23.27 -18.79 -9.30
C ALA A 159 22.49 -18.19 -10.47
N ASN A 160 22.41 -18.92 -11.59
CA ASN A 160 21.68 -18.46 -12.77
C ASN A 160 20.19 -18.18 -12.42
N PRO A 161 19.69 -16.94 -12.60
CA PRO A 161 18.31 -16.59 -12.28
C PRO A 161 17.33 -17.03 -13.39
N SER A 162 17.24 -18.34 -13.60
CA SER A 162 16.46 -18.96 -14.67
C SER A 162 14.94 -18.88 -14.47
N LEU A 163 14.46 -18.59 -13.26
CA LEU A 163 13.02 -18.41 -12.98
C LEU A 163 12.43 -17.33 -13.88
N PHE A 164 13.10 -16.18 -14.00
CA PHE A 164 12.64 -15.06 -14.81
C PHE A 164 12.54 -15.36 -16.31
N GLN A 165 13.12 -16.45 -16.80
CA GLN A 165 12.95 -16.90 -18.20
C GLN A 165 11.56 -17.48 -18.47
N SER A 166 10.90 -17.96 -17.44
CA SER A 166 9.61 -18.64 -17.52
C SER A 166 8.46 -17.83 -16.95
N VAL A 167 8.71 -16.80 -16.13
CA VAL A 167 7.64 -16.02 -15.50
C VAL A 167 6.76 -15.37 -16.57
N ASN A 168 5.48 -15.72 -16.56
CA ASN A 168 4.41 -15.03 -17.25
C ASN A 168 3.43 -14.46 -16.21
N ALA A 169 3.76 -13.27 -15.70
CA ALA A 169 3.01 -12.54 -14.69
C ALA A 169 3.06 -11.03 -15.01
N ASP A 170 2.18 -10.26 -14.39
CA ASP A 170 2.23 -8.80 -14.47
C ASP A 170 3.30 -8.25 -13.51
N PHE A 171 3.36 -8.83 -12.31
CA PHE A 171 4.22 -8.37 -11.23
C PHE A 171 4.79 -9.53 -10.43
N GLY A 172 6.02 -9.41 -9.95
CA GLY A 172 6.65 -10.37 -9.06
C GLY A 172 7.41 -9.71 -7.92
N VAL A 173 7.20 -10.21 -6.70
CA VAL A 173 7.83 -9.70 -5.47
C VAL A 173 7.93 -10.82 -4.44
N HIS A 174 8.86 -10.71 -3.50
CA HIS A 174 8.91 -11.61 -2.35
C HIS A 174 8.06 -11.06 -1.19
N LYS A 175 7.24 -11.92 -0.58
CA LYS A 175 6.57 -11.65 0.71
C LYS A 175 7.46 -12.10 1.85
N TRP A 176 8.00 -11.14 2.58
CA TRP A 176 8.86 -11.39 3.73
C TRP A 176 8.02 -11.57 5.00
N HIS A 177 8.26 -12.68 5.71
CA HIS A 177 7.58 -13.05 6.97
C HIS A 177 8.52 -12.98 8.19
N GLY A 178 9.48 -12.04 8.18
CA GLY A 178 10.44 -11.88 9.26
C GLY A 178 11.48 -13.00 9.37
N LYS A 179 12.30 -12.96 10.43
CA LYS A 179 13.35 -13.95 10.69
C LYS A 179 12.82 -15.21 11.39
N THR A 180 11.79 -15.09 12.21
CA THR A 180 11.02 -16.15 12.91
C THR A 180 9.76 -15.52 13.52
N ASN A 181 8.57 -16.13 13.37
CA ASN A 181 7.31 -15.73 14.03
C ASN A 181 7.11 -14.20 14.16
N ASP A 182 7.16 -13.48 13.04
CA ASP A 182 6.85 -12.05 13.08
C ASP A 182 5.38 -11.86 13.45
N GLU A 183 5.15 -11.31 14.64
CA GLU A 183 3.82 -11.01 15.17
C GLU A 183 3.08 -9.98 14.31
N GLN A 184 3.79 -9.24 13.45
CA GLN A 184 3.22 -8.19 12.58
C GLN A 184 2.76 -8.70 11.20
N GLY A 185 3.00 -9.98 10.88
CA GLY A 185 2.62 -10.58 9.60
C GLY A 185 3.63 -10.34 8.47
N TRP A 186 3.15 -10.19 7.22
CA TRP A 186 4.03 -10.04 6.06
C TRP A 186 4.17 -8.60 5.59
N GLN A 187 5.32 -8.34 4.97
CA GLN A 187 5.58 -7.15 4.17
C GLN A 187 6.19 -7.56 2.83
N PHE A 188 6.09 -6.69 1.81
CA PHE A 188 6.89 -6.89 0.60
C PHE A 188 8.36 -6.73 0.94
N ALA A 189 9.22 -7.43 0.22
CA ALA A 189 10.64 -7.12 0.13
C ALA A 189 10.94 -6.71 -1.30
N SER A 190 11.29 -5.44 -1.47
CA SER A 190 11.39 -4.76 -2.77
C SER A 190 12.78 -4.78 -3.39
N GLY A 191 13.73 -5.52 -2.78
CA GLY A 191 15.10 -5.62 -3.30
C GLY A 191 15.20 -6.40 -4.61
N THR A 192 14.25 -7.29 -4.89
CA THR A 192 14.09 -7.95 -6.19
C THR A 192 12.64 -7.81 -6.63
N LEU A 193 12.39 -7.17 -7.77
CA LEU A 193 11.05 -7.03 -8.34
C LEU A 193 11.05 -7.47 -9.80
N TYR A 194 9.96 -8.07 -10.25
CA TYR A 194 9.72 -8.40 -11.67
C TYR A 194 8.52 -7.63 -12.17
N PHE A 195 8.62 -7.04 -13.36
CA PHE A 195 7.51 -6.39 -14.06
C PHE A 195 7.40 -6.95 -15.48
N GLY A 196 6.30 -7.65 -15.74
CA GLY A 196 5.97 -8.18 -17.07
C GLY A 196 5.62 -7.07 -18.04
N LYS A 197 5.73 -7.32 -19.35
CA LYS A 197 5.32 -6.36 -20.40
C LYS A 197 3.80 -6.39 -20.60
N SER A 198 3.05 -5.93 -19.61
CA SER A 198 1.59 -5.81 -19.66
C SER A 198 1.10 -4.43 -19.21
N GLU A 199 -0.10 -4.04 -19.63
CA GLU A 199 -0.72 -2.79 -19.19
C GLU A 199 -1.00 -2.78 -17.68
N ASN A 200 -1.25 -3.94 -17.08
CA ASN A 200 -1.45 -4.05 -15.64
C ASN A 200 -0.16 -3.79 -14.85
N ALA A 201 0.99 -4.23 -15.37
CA ALA A 201 2.29 -3.88 -14.80
C ALA A 201 2.55 -2.36 -14.87
N ARG A 202 2.20 -1.73 -16.00
CA ARG A 202 2.28 -0.27 -16.16
C ARG A 202 1.43 0.46 -15.13
N LYS A 203 0.17 0.05 -14.95
CA LYS A 203 -0.75 0.64 -13.95
C LYS A 203 -0.20 0.53 -12.52
N LEU A 204 0.41 -0.60 -12.17
CA LEU A 204 1.06 -0.75 -10.85
C LEU A 204 2.24 0.23 -10.69
N LEU A 205 3.10 0.35 -11.69
CA LEU A 205 4.23 1.29 -11.66
C LEU A 205 3.75 2.74 -11.53
N GLU A 206 2.75 3.14 -12.30
CA GLU A 206 2.17 4.48 -12.25
C GLU A 206 1.51 4.78 -10.89
N GLN A 207 0.76 3.82 -10.33
CA GLN A 207 0.16 3.97 -9.00
C GLN A 207 1.22 4.05 -7.90
N TRP A 208 2.30 3.26 -8.01
CA TRP A 208 3.41 3.32 -7.07
C TRP A 208 4.13 4.67 -7.11
N ILE A 209 4.40 5.20 -8.31
CA ILE A 209 4.97 6.54 -8.49
C ILE A 209 4.07 7.60 -7.85
N LEU A 210 2.77 7.57 -8.16
CA LEU A 210 1.80 8.52 -7.63
C LEU A 210 1.81 8.54 -6.10
N ARG A 211 1.80 7.37 -5.45
CA ARG A 211 1.86 7.27 -3.99
C ARG A 211 3.16 7.83 -3.42
N CYS A 212 4.30 7.51 -4.02
CA CYS A 212 5.61 8.03 -3.60
C CYS A 212 5.70 9.56 -3.75
N GLU A 213 5.13 10.13 -4.82
CA GLU A 213 5.10 11.59 -5.01
C GLU A 213 4.13 12.29 -4.06
N ALA A 214 2.99 11.67 -3.81
CA ALA A 214 1.98 12.18 -2.90
C ALA A 214 2.45 12.17 -1.44
N ASP A 215 3.18 11.15 -1.00
CA ASP A 215 3.76 11.14 0.35
C ASP A 215 5.22 10.64 0.35
N PRO A 216 6.18 11.51 0.01
CA PRO A 216 7.58 11.11 -0.10
C PRO A 216 8.19 10.71 1.24
N ALA A 217 7.62 11.14 2.35
CA ALA A 217 8.13 10.83 3.69
C ALA A 217 7.71 9.42 4.18
N THR A 218 7.08 8.61 3.34
CA THR A 218 6.77 7.20 3.60
C THR A 218 7.65 6.32 2.70
N TRP A 219 8.11 5.20 3.24
CA TRP A 219 9.04 4.32 2.54
C TRP A 219 8.44 3.76 1.24
N ASP A 220 9.22 3.75 0.14
CA ASP A 220 8.78 3.29 -1.18
C ASP A 220 8.19 1.88 -1.17
N GLN A 221 8.74 0.99 -0.34
CA GLN A 221 8.24 -0.37 -0.21
C GLN A 221 6.83 -0.45 0.40
N GLU A 222 6.50 0.42 1.35
CA GLU A 222 5.15 0.53 1.89
C GLU A 222 4.19 1.03 0.80
N HIS A 223 4.62 2.05 0.03
CA HIS A 223 3.86 2.54 -1.12
C HIS A 223 3.64 1.50 -2.20
N LEU A 224 4.63 0.65 -2.51
CA LEU A 224 4.48 -0.45 -3.44
C LEU A 224 3.42 -1.44 -2.97
N CYS A 225 3.43 -1.74 -1.67
CA CYS A 225 2.50 -2.66 -1.05
C CYS A 225 1.06 -2.13 -1.15
N SER A 226 0.85 -0.87 -0.81
CA SER A 226 -0.47 -0.26 -0.92
C SER A 226 -0.87 -0.01 -2.38
N ALA A 227 0.04 0.37 -3.28
CA ALA A 227 -0.25 0.48 -4.72
C ALA A 227 -0.70 -0.86 -5.32
N TRP A 228 -0.07 -1.96 -4.90
CA TRP A 228 -0.50 -3.30 -5.27
C TRP A 228 -1.92 -3.60 -4.79
N CYS A 229 -2.28 -3.22 -3.56
CA CYS A 229 -3.65 -3.36 -3.07
C CYS A 229 -4.64 -2.47 -3.81
N ASP A 230 -4.28 -1.21 -4.09
CA ASP A 230 -5.12 -0.26 -4.85
C ASP A 230 -5.48 -0.87 -6.21
N VAL A 231 -4.48 -1.31 -6.97
CA VAL A 231 -4.67 -1.87 -8.32
C VAL A 231 -5.38 -3.22 -8.25
N SER A 232 -4.99 -4.11 -7.33
CA SER A 232 -5.58 -5.46 -7.24
C SER A 232 -7.03 -5.45 -6.74
N SER A 233 -7.48 -4.37 -6.10
CA SER A 233 -8.86 -4.20 -5.67
C SER A 233 -9.83 -3.92 -6.84
N VAL A 234 -9.31 -3.43 -7.97
CA VAL A 234 -10.11 -3.03 -9.13
C VAL A 234 -9.84 -3.87 -10.39
N ILE A 235 -8.65 -4.47 -10.52
CA ILE A 235 -8.28 -5.30 -11.67
C ILE A 235 -7.55 -6.58 -11.26
N SER A 236 -7.54 -7.60 -12.14
CA SER A 236 -6.71 -8.80 -11.96
C SER A 236 -5.25 -8.47 -12.19
N LEU A 237 -4.48 -8.38 -11.12
CA LEU A 237 -3.03 -8.30 -11.25
C LEU A 237 -2.42 -9.69 -11.06
N LYS A 238 -1.95 -10.31 -12.15
CA LYS A 238 -1.26 -11.61 -12.10
C LYS A 238 0.06 -11.45 -11.35
N THR A 239 0.05 -11.81 -10.07
CA THR A 239 1.19 -11.61 -9.17
C THR A 239 1.88 -12.93 -8.87
N VAL A 240 3.19 -12.99 -9.05
CA VAL A 240 4.03 -14.12 -8.60
C VAL A 240 4.73 -13.79 -7.29
N TRP A 241 4.65 -14.70 -6.32
CA TRP A 241 5.46 -14.63 -5.11
C TRP A 241 6.83 -15.23 -5.38
N LEU A 242 7.85 -14.37 -5.50
CA LEU A 242 9.21 -14.80 -5.72
C LEU A 242 9.69 -15.64 -4.53
N PRO A 243 10.39 -16.76 -4.78
CA PRO A 243 10.92 -17.59 -3.70
C PRO A 243 12.03 -16.87 -2.95
N ARG A 244 12.28 -17.27 -1.69
CA ARG A 244 13.31 -16.68 -0.83
C ARG A 244 14.71 -16.76 -1.43
N SER A 245 15.00 -17.78 -2.25
CA SER A 245 16.26 -17.86 -2.99
C SER A 245 16.50 -16.69 -3.95
N TYR A 246 15.46 -16.00 -4.42
CA TYR A 246 15.56 -14.81 -5.27
C TYR A 246 15.56 -13.50 -4.48
N LEU A 247 15.45 -13.58 -3.15
CA LEU A 247 15.58 -12.46 -2.22
C LEU A 247 16.14 -12.97 -0.88
N GLN A 248 17.37 -13.49 -0.89
CA GLN A 248 17.99 -13.99 0.34
C GLN A 248 18.70 -12.85 1.05
N ILE A 249 18.20 -12.43 2.21
CA ILE A 249 18.87 -11.43 3.05
C ILE A 249 20.08 -12.09 3.74
N SER A 250 21.24 -11.43 3.70
CA SER A 250 22.54 -11.97 4.15
C SER A 250 22.58 -12.52 5.58
N ASP A 251 21.83 -11.91 6.50
CA ASP A 251 21.78 -12.27 7.92
C ASP A 251 20.54 -13.09 8.31
N ALA A 252 19.75 -13.51 7.32
CA ALA A 252 18.57 -14.33 7.53
C ALA A 252 18.89 -15.80 7.25
N ARG A 253 18.20 -16.71 7.94
CA ARG A 253 18.39 -18.16 7.75
C ARG A 253 18.28 -18.53 6.27
N GLU A 254 19.25 -19.28 5.77
CA GLU A 254 19.25 -19.87 4.43
C GLU A 254 18.60 -21.26 4.53
N PHE A 255 17.51 -21.48 3.78
CA PHE A 255 16.83 -22.78 3.69
C PHE A 255 17.20 -23.53 2.41
N VAL A 256 17.50 -22.78 1.37
CA VAL A 256 17.98 -23.24 0.06
C VAL A 256 19.09 -22.31 -0.38
N SER A 257 19.97 -22.80 -1.25
CA SER A 257 21.05 -21.96 -1.80
C SER A 257 20.46 -20.72 -2.48
N PRO A 258 21.01 -19.53 -2.20
CA PRO A 258 20.55 -18.30 -2.83
C PRO A 258 20.82 -18.33 -4.33
N VAL A 259 19.92 -17.70 -5.08
CA VAL A 259 20.10 -17.29 -6.48
C VAL A 259 20.46 -15.81 -6.52
N ILE A 260 19.79 -15.00 -5.71
CA ILE A 260 20.07 -13.58 -5.52
C ILE A 260 20.20 -13.32 -4.02
N LYS A 261 21.36 -12.82 -3.62
CA LYS A 261 21.68 -12.49 -2.22
C LYS A 261 21.73 -10.99 -2.03
N HIS A 262 21.06 -10.48 -1.00
CA HIS A 262 20.92 -9.07 -0.65
C HIS A 262 21.74 -8.75 0.59
N TRP A 263 22.69 -7.81 0.48
CA TRP A 263 23.64 -7.51 1.55
C TRP A 263 23.17 -6.42 2.52
N GLN A 264 22.09 -5.68 2.20
CA GLN A 264 21.47 -4.65 3.05
C GLN A 264 22.45 -3.54 3.47
N ALA A 265 23.23 -3.02 2.53
CA ALA A 265 24.22 -1.96 2.73
C ALA A 265 23.62 -0.72 3.40
N SER A 266 22.34 -0.42 3.10
CA SER A 266 21.60 0.68 3.73
C SER A 266 21.54 0.61 5.26
N ARG A 267 21.70 -0.57 5.88
CA ARG A 267 21.75 -0.71 7.34
C ARG A 267 23.02 -0.08 7.93
N VAL A 268 24.14 -0.12 7.20
CA VAL A 268 25.38 0.54 7.60
C VAL A 268 25.23 2.05 7.47
N SER A 269 24.67 2.54 6.34
CA SER A 269 24.40 3.96 6.10
C SER A 269 23.32 4.55 7.04
N LYS A 270 22.47 3.71 7.65
CA LYS A 270 21.57 4.14 8.74
C LYS A 270 22.29 4.25 10.07
N ALA A 271 23.20 3.32 10.37
CA ALA A 271 23.96 3.30 11.61
C ALA A 271 24.93 4.49 11.73
N ASP A 272 25.44 5.01 10.62
CA ASP A 272 26.32 6.18 10.57
C ASP A 272 25.59 7.52 10.40
N GLY A 273 24.25 7.50 10.37
CA GLY A 273 23.41 8.70 10.29
C GLY A 273 23.28 9.35 8.91
N ARG A 274 23.83 8.75 7.84
CA ARG A 274 23.71 9.27 6.47
C ARG A 274 22.32 9.06 5.86
N ALA A 275 21.57 8.06 6.35
CA ALA A 275 20.17 7.83 5.97
C ALA A 275 19.21 8.35 7.05
N LEU A 276 18.19 9.11 6.63
CA LEU A 276 17.12 9.55 7.52
C LEU A 276 16.32 8.34 8.04
N ASN A 277 16.01 8.34 9.33
CA ASN A 277 15.09 7.38 9.93
C ASN A 277 13.66 7.72 9.48
N VAL A 278 13.30 7.30 8.27
CA VAL A 278 11.88 7.24 7.89
C VAL A 278 11.22 6.24 8.83
N SER A 279 10.31 6.73 9.67
CA SER A 279 9.58 5.89 10.61
C SER A 279 8.70 4.93 9.80
N ALA A 280 8.96 3.63 9.91
CA ALA A 280 8.00 2.62 9.48
C ALA A 280 6.66 2.92 10.15
N ARG A 281 5.59 2.93 9.38
CA ARG A 281 4.27 3.23 9.94
C ARG A 281 3.84 2.09 10.85
N THR A 282 3.20 2.43 11.96
CA THR A 282 2.72 1.42 12.91
C THR A 282 1.38 0.86 12.43
N TYR A 283 1.25 -0.45 12.44
CA TYR A 283 -0.01 -1.13 12.12
C TYR A 283 -1.00 -1.05 13.29
N THR A 284 -2.30 -1.02 12.99
CA THR A 284 -3.34 -1.31 13.99
C THR A 284 -3.38 -2.81 14.26
N GLU A 285 -4.07 -3.22 15.33
CA GLU A 285 -4.29 -4.66 15.59
C GLU A 285 -4.98 -5.32 14.39
N ASP A 286 -6.03 -4.70 13.84
CA ASP A 286 -6.71 -5.19 12.63
C ASP A 286 -5.77 -5.28 11.43
N GLY A 287 -4.89 -4.28 11.25
CA GLY A 287 -3.88 -4.29 10.18
C GLY A 287 -2.89 -5.45 10.34
N ILE A 288 -2.48 -5.76 11.57
CA ILE A 288 -1.65 -6.93 11.88
C ILE A 288 -2.42 -8.22 11.55
N GLN A 289 -3.68 -8.32 11.97
CA GLN A 289 -4.52 -9.50 11.71
C GLN A 289 -4.76 -9.73 10.22
N ASP A 290 -4.99 -8.68 9.42
CA ASP A 290 -5.15 -8.79 7.98
C ASP A 290 -3.87 -9.25 7.29
N ARG A 291 -2.71 -8.75 7.73
CA ARG A 291 -1.41 -9.25 7.26
C ARG A 291 -1.22 -10.71 7.63
N LEU A 292 -1.45 -11.10 8.88
CA LEU A 292 -1.34 -12.49 9.31
C LEU A 292 -2.26 -13.42 8.51
N LYS A 293 -3.45 -12.92 8.13
CA LYS A 293 -4.46 -13.64 7.33
C LYS A 293 -4.28 -13.51 5.82
N ASN A 294 -3.25 -12.81 5.36
CA ASN A 294 -2.99 -12.57 3.94
C ASN A 294 -4.18 -11.93 3.19
N ARG A 295 -4.95 -11.11 3.88
CA ARG A 295 -6.08 -10.36 3.31
C ARG A 295 -5.58 -9.12 2.60
N LEU A 296 -6.22 -8.79 1.48
CA LEU A 296 -6.16 -7.43 0.94
C LEU A 296 -6.79 -6.54 1.99
N TRP A 297 -6.03 -5.58 2.51
CA TRP A 297 -6.53 -4.69 3.55
C TRP A 297 -7.25 -3.45 2.96
N ARG A 298 -7.48 -3.40 1.63
CA ARG A 298 -8.31 -2.36 1.01
C ARG A 298 -9.77 -2.73 1.09
N THR A 299 -10.57 -1.85 1.68
CA THR A 299 -12.02 -2.01 1.61
C THR A 299 -12.54 -1.62 0.22
N VAL A 300 -13.78 -2.04 -0.10
CA VAL A 300 -14.42 -1.70 -1.37
C VAL A 300 -14.62 -0.19 -1.49
N GLU A 301 -14.97 0.47 -0.38
CA GLU A 301 -15.16 1.90 -0.29
C GLU A 301 -13.85 2.66 -0.52
N GLU A 302 -12.75 2.22 0.11
CA GLU A 302 -11.44 2.84 -0.12
C GLU A 302 -10.99 2.69 -1.57
N GLY A 303 -11.14 1.49 -2.15
CA GLY A 303 -10.81 1.22 -3.55
C GLY A 303 -11.58 2.13 -4.51
N PHE A 304 -12.87 2.36 -4.23
CA PHE A 304 -13.69 3.30 -4.98
C PHE A 304 -13.13 4.73 -4.93
N TRP A 305 -12.86 5.27 -3.73
CA TRP A 305 -12.37 6.65 -3.58
C TRP A 305 -10.99 6.87 -4.20
N ILE A 306 -10.11 5.87 -4.14
CA ILE A 306 -8.80 5.92 -4.80
C ILE A 306 -8.97 5.90 -6.33
N ALA A 307 -9.82 5.01 -6.86
CA ALA A 307 -10.03 4.84 -8.30
C ALA A 307 -10.69 6.07 -8.96
N GLU A 308 -11.59 6.75 -8.24
CA GLU A 308 -12.27 7.96 -8.75
C GLU A 308 -11.39 9.22 -8.73
N GLY A 309 -10.19 9.15 -8.14
CA GLY A 309 -9.29 10.29 -8.01
C GLY A 309 -10.01 11.46 -7.32
N THR A 310 -9.95 12.66 -7.89
CA THR A 310 -10.57 13.85 -7.29
C THR A 310 -11.97 14.17 -7.83
N ARG A 311 -12.55 13.30 -8.68
CA ARG A 311 -13.82 13.56 -9.41
C ARG A 311 -15.00 13.94 -8.49
N HIS A 312 -15.09 13.28 -7.35
CA HIS A 312 -16.19 13.44 -6.40
C HIS A 312 -15.88 14.41 -5.24
N ILE A 313 -14.65 14.91 -5.16
CA ILE A 313 -14.27 15.90 -4.15
C ILE A 313 -14.83 17.25 -4.58
N LYS A 314 -15.63 17.88 -3.71
CA LYS A 314 -16.21 19.21 -3.95
C LYS A 314 -15.72 20.18 -2.89
N PRO A 315 -15.41 21.45 -3.25
CA PRO A 315 -15.36 22.00 -4.61
C PRO A 315 -14.26 21.36 -5.49
N GLU A 316 -14.42 21.43 -6.82
CA GLU A 316 -13.57 20.71 -7.80
C GLU A 316 -12.12 21.22 -7.84
N ILE A 317 -11.90 22.50 -7.49
CA ILE A 317 -10.58 23.14 -7.40
C ILE A 317 -10.62 24.19 -6.27
N GLY A 318 -9.55 24.30 -5.48
CA GLY A 318 -9.25 25.52 -4.71
C GLY A 318 -9.50 25.48 -3.19
N THR A 319 -9.37 26.65 -2.59
CA THR A 319 -9.65 26.98 -1.18
C THR A 319 -11.01 27.64 -1.03
N ASP A 320 -11.96 27.29 -1.91
CA ASP A 320 -13.30 27.88 -1.89
C ASP A 320 -14.13 27.27 -0.76
N PHE A 321 -14.88 28.11 -0.06
CA PHE A 321 -15.74 27.69 1.06
C PHE A 321 -17.21 27.93 0.70
N PRO A 322 -17.87 26.98 0.00
CA PRO A 322 -19.28 27.11 -0.41
C PRO A 322 -20.27 27.08 0.76
N GLU A 323 -19.75 26.90 1.97
CA GLU A 323 -20.45 27.05 3.24
C GLU A 323 -21.09 28.44 3.42
N GLY A 324 -20.43 29.52 2.95
CA GLY A 324 -20.91 30.91 3.07
C GLY A 324 -20.74 31.56 4.45
N PHE A 325 -20.34 30.79 5.47
CA PHE A 325 -19.97 31.30 6.79
C PHE A 325 -18.46 31.22 7.02
N ASP A 326 -17.96 31.85 8.09
CA ASP A 326 -16.55 31.78 8.49
C ASP A 326 -16.21 30.38 9.05
N VAL A 327 -15.84 29.48 8.15
CA VAL A 327 -15.45 28.10 8.46
C VAL A 327 -14.25 28.06 9.42
N ARG A 328 -13.30 29.00 9.28
CA ARG A 328 -12.12 29.08 10.14
C ARG A 328 -12.52 29.38 11.58
N ALA A 329 -13.37 30.39 11.80
CA ALA A 329 -13.84 30.75 13.12
C ALA A 329 -14.64 29.61 13.76
N ALA A 330 -15.55 28.98 13.01
CA ALA A 330 -16.35 27.84 13.48
C ALA A 330 -15.47 26.65 13.90
N LEU A 331 -14.46 26.31 13.08
CA LEU A 331 -13.50 25.25 13.39
C LEU A 331 -12.64 25.60 14.60
N ARG A 332 -12.06 26.80 14.67
CA ARG A 332 -11.23 27.23 15.82
C ARG A 332 -12.02 27.21 17.12
N LYS A 333 -13.29 27.63 17.09
CA LYS A 333 -14.19 27.55 18.25
C LYS A 333 -14.45 26.10 18.69
N SER A 334 -14.65 25.20 17.73
CA SER A 334 -14.89 23.78 18.00
C SER A 334 -13.65 23.04 18.50
N ILE A 335 -12.48 23.32 17.89
CA ILE A 335 -11.18 22.73 18.25
C ILE A 335 -10.70 23.26 19.60
N GLY A 336 -10.87 24.55 19.89
CA GLY A 336 -10.38 25.20 21.11
C GLY A 336 -8.86 25.33 21.12
N ASP A 337 -8.22 24.84 22.18
CA ASP A 337 -6.78 24.88 22.43
C ASP A 337 -6.03 23.59 21.98
N LYS A 338 -6.75 22.63 21.39
CA LYS A 338 -6.23 21.29 21.08
C LYS A 338 -5.56 21.26 19.70
N PHE A 339 -4.32 21.72 19.64
CA PHE A 339 -3.48 21.70 18.43
C PHE A 339 -2.20 20.85 18.61
N PRO A 340 -1.66 20.23 17.54
CA PRO A 340 -2.20 20.22 16.19
C PRO A 340 -3.50 19.43 16.08
N VAL A 341 -4.35 19.76 15.11
CA VAL A 341 -5.57 18.99 14.79
C VAL A 341 -5.26 18.00 13.66
N LEU A 342 -5.65 16.74 13.85
CA LEU A 342 -5.66 15.72 12.81
C LEU A 342 -6.98 15.81 12.02
N GLU A 343 -6.95 16.17 10.75
CA GLU A 343 -8.10 15.98 9.86
C GLU A 343 -8.03 14.62 9.16
N VAL A 344 -9.08 13.82 9.33
CA VAL A 344 -9.25 12.54 8.64
C VAL A 344 -10.10 12.76 7.39
N GLY A 345 -9.54 12.42 6.22
CA GLY A 345 -10.14 12.65 4.91
C GLY A 345 -10.00 14.10 4.45
N CYS A 346 -8.78 14.65 4.55
CA CYS A 346 -8.49 16.05 4.22
C CYS A 346 -8.63 16.41 2.73
N GLY A 347 -8.80 15.42 1.85
CA GLY A 347 -8.99 15.58 0.43
C GLY A 347 -7.87 16.39 -0.22
N VAL A 348 -8.26 17.41 -0.97
CA VAL A 348 -7.34 18.32 -1.68
C VAL A 348 -6.76 19.43 -0.77
N GLY A 349 -6.89 19.31 0.55
CA GLY A 349 -6.29 20.24 1.53
C GLY A 349 -7.08 21.53 1.74
N ARG A 350 -8.38 21.54 1.45
CA ARG A 350 -9.21 22.76 1.58
C ARG A 350 -9.22 23.29 3.01
N ILE A 351 -9.55 22.44 3.98
CA ILE A 351 -9.59 22.82 5.39
C ILE A 351 -8.17 23.07 5.94
N ALA A 352 -7.17 22.32 5.46
CA ALA A 352 -5.76 22.55 5.79
C ALA A 352 -5.31 24.00 5.53
N SER A 353 -5.83 24.65 4.47
CA SER A 353 -5.50 26.04 4.12
C SER A 353 -5.93 27.08 5.18
N LEU A 354 -6.81 26.71 6.11
CA LEU A 354 -7.27 27.58 7.19
C LEU A 354 -6.33 27.62 8.40
N PHE A 355 -5.31 26.77 8.44
CA PHE A 355 -4.43 26.58 9.59
C PHE A 355 -2.96 26.80 9.24
N ASP A 356 -2.19 27.21 10.24
CA ASP A 356 -0.74 27.22 10.12
C ASP A 356 -0.22 25.77 10.05
N LYS A 357 0.88 25.55 9.32
CA LYS A 357 1.44 24.20 9.07
C LYS A 357 1.76 23.39 10.33
N ASN A 358 2.01 24.05 11.46
CA ASN A 358 2.32 23.42 12.74
C ASN A 358 1.05 23.17 13.59
N GLU A 359 -0.08 23.77 13.24
CA GLU A 359 -1.37 23.58 13.90
C GLU A 359 -2.17 22.42 13.26
N TYR A 360 -1.72 21.89 12.13
CA TYR A 360 -2.56 21.01 11.31
C TYR A 360 -1.79 19.80 10.76
N LEU A 361 -2.48 18.67 10.78
CA LEU A 361 -2.07 17.41 10.17
C LEU A 361 -3.25 16.87 9.36
N GLY A 362 -3.05 16.66 8.06
CA GLY A 362 -4.09 16.11 7.19
C GLY A 362 -3.72 14.71 6.72
N VAL A 363 -4.68 13.79 6.80
CA VAL A 363 -4.55 12.47 6.20
C VAL A 363 -5.69 12.19 5.22
N ASP A 364 -5.38 11.47 4.15
CA ASP A 364 -6.37 11.00 3.18
C ASP A 364 -5.93 9.66 2.57
N ILE A 365 -6.88 8.81 2.22
CA ILE A 365 -6.60 7.52 1.55
C ILE A 365 -6.23 7.70 0.08
N ASN A 366 -6.64 8.82 -0.52
CA ASN A 366 -6.53 9.05 -1.96
C ASN A 366 -5.23 9.78 -2.31
N PRO A 367 -4.27 9.10 -2.97
CA PRO A 367 -2.99 9.72 -3.29
C PRO A 367 -3.12 10.88 -4.30
N ASN A 368 -4.13 10.88 -5.18
CA ASN A 368 -4.37 12.01 -6.09
C ASN A 368 -4.76 13.28 -5.30
N ALA A 369 -5.58 13.12 -4.27
CA ALA A 369 -6.02 14.21 -3.42
C ALA A 369 -4.84 14.80 -2.63
N ILE A 370 -4.02 13.94 -2.00
CA ILE A 370 -2.81 14.36 -1.28
C ILE A 370 -1.79 15.03 -2.21
N ALA A 371 -1.55 14.49 -3.41
CA ALA A 371 -0.66 15.11 -4.39
C ALA A 371 -1.12 16.53 -4.76
N GLN A 372 -2.42 16.72 -4.97
CA GLN A 372 -2.99 18.05 -5.24
C GLN A 372 -2.89 18.98 -4.03
N ALA A 373 -3.17 18.48 -2.82
CA ALA A 373 -3.09 19.23 -1.59
C ALA A 373 -1.67 19.75 -1.35
N ARG A 374 -0.65 18.90 -1.49
CA ARG A 374 0.76 19.28 -1.29
C ARG A 374 1.28 20.28 -2.32
N ARG A 375 0.82 20.19 -3.57
CA ARG A 375 1.14 21.20 -4.59
C ARG A 375 0.60 22.57 -4.22
N SER A 376 -0.58 22.61 -3.59
CA SER A 376 -1.26 23.87 -3.22
C SER A 376 -0.78 24.42 -1.88
N LEU A 377 -0.36 23.54 -0.96
CA LEU A 377 0.04 23.87 0.41
C LEU A 377 1.44 23.31 0.71
N PRO A 378 2.50 23.85 0.06
CA PRO A 378 3.85 23.37 0.29
C PRO A 378 4.26 23.62 1.74
N GLY A 379 4.63 22.54 2.45
CA GLY A 379 5.10 22.58 3.84
C GLY A 379 4.05 22.21 4.89
N HIS A 380 2.77 22.06 4.53
CA HIS A 380 1.78 21.45 5.41
C HIS A 380 2.05 19.95 5.59
N ASN A 381 1.75 19.43 6.78
CA ASN A 381 1.89 18.01 7.08
C ASN A 381 0.70 17.22 6.52
N LEU A 382 0.82 16.82 5.26
CA LEU A 382 -0.18 16.07 4.50
C LEU A 382 0.38 14.70 4.16
N ARG A 383 -0.34 13.64 4.57
CA ARG A 383 0.11 12.24 4.45
C ARG A 383 -0.99 11.38 3.84
N ILE A 384 -0.60 10.35 3.09
CA ILE A 384 -1.55 9.28 2.76
C ILE A 384 -1.89 8.52 4.06
N THR A 385 -3.10 8.02 4.24
CA THR A 385 -3.41 6.98 5.23
C THR A 385 -4.08 5.79 4.55
N ASP A 386 -4.23 4.69 5.26
CA ASP A 386 -4.55 3.40 4.69
C ASP A 386 -5.20 2.56 5.81
N HIS A 387 -6.29 1.83 5.54
CA HIS A 387 -6.80 0.84 6.51
C HIS A 387 -5.68 -0.07 7.01
N GLY A 388 -5.70 -0.35 8.32
CA GLY A 388 -4.67 -1.11 9.00
C GLY A 388 -3.46 -0.29 9.48
N LEU A 389 -3.39 1.01 9.19
CA LEU A 389 -2.36 1.91 9.72
C LEU A 389 -2.88 2.78 10.86
N GLN A 390 -2.03 3.02 11.85
CA GLN A 390 -2.35 3.97 12.93
C GLN A 390 -2.34 5.41 12.39
N TYR A 391 -3.37 6.16 12.78
CA TYR A 391 -3.41 7.60 12.57
C TYR A 391 -2.32 8.29 13.39
N PRO A 392 -1.66 9.34 12.88
CA PRO A 392 -0.63 10.04 13.65
C PRO A 392 -1.21 10.71 14.89
N ASP A 393 -0.37 10.87 15.92
CA ASP A 393 -0.80 11.40 17.22
C ASP A 393 -1.15 12.90 17.12
N ALA A 394 -2.29 13.26 17.70
CA ALA A 394 -2.78 14.63 17.80
C ALA A 394 -3.81 14.74 18.95
N PRO A 395 -3.85 15.84 19.72
CA PRO A 395 -4.81 16.01 20.81
C PRO A 395 -6.26 16.09 20.32
N ALA A 396 -6.49 16.56 19.09
CA ALA A 396 -7.83 16.61 18.49
C ALA A 396 -7.89 15.91 17.13
N ALA A 397 -9.04 15.31 16.81
CA ALA A 397 -9.39 14.88 15.47
C ALA A 397 -10.58 15.68 14.91
N LEU A 398 -10.50 16.02 13.63
CA LEU A 398 -11.55 16.64 12.83
C LEU A 398 -11.96 15.67 11.73
N ILE A 399 -13.27 15.48 11.59
CA ILE A 399 -13.86 14.69 10.52
C ILE A 399 -14.90 15.57 9.84
N TYR A 400 -14.51 16.18 8.72
CA TYR A 400 -15.30 17.19 8.03
C TYR A 400 -15.88 16.62 6.73
N THR A 401 -17.19 16.34 6.69
CA THR A 401 -17.91 15.79 5.53
C THR A 401 -17.37 14.46 4.99
N VAL A 402 -16.87 13.60 5.89
CA VAL A 402 -16.27 12.30 5.53
C VAL A 402 -17.14 11.12 5.94
N LEU A 403 -17.76 11.14 7.13
CA LEU A 403 -18.49 9.96 7.63
C LEU A 403 -19.79 9.71 6.86
N LEU A 404 -20.34 10.73 6.21
CA LEU A 404 -21.40 10.59 5.22
C LEU A 404 -21.02 9.72 4.01
N HIS A 405 -19.74 9.38 3.81
CA HIS A 405 -19.28 8.44 2.79
C HIS A 405 -18.78 7.10 3.35
N VAL A 406 -18.95 6.88 4.66
CA VAL A 406 -18.58 5.65 5.36
C VAL A 406 -19.85 4.87 5.66
N SER A 407 -19.88 3.58 5.32
CA SER A 407 -21.05 2.72 5.56
C SER A 407 -21.36 2.54 7.05
N ASP A 408 -22.57 2.06 7.34
CA ASP A 408 -23.01 1.80 8.72
C ASP A 408 -22.20 0.67 9.37
N GLU A 409 -21.66 -0.26 8.57
CA GLU A 409 -20.77 -1.32 9.01
C GLU A 409 -19.35 -0.81 9.30
N ALA A 410 -18.86 0.17 8.53
CA ALA A 410 -17.47 0.63 8.60
C ALA A 410 -17.24 1.78 9.61
N ILE A 411 -18.29 2.54 9.97
CA ILE A 411 -18.15 3.72 10.84
C ILE A 411 -17.62 3.39 12.24
N GLY A 412 -18.10 2.30 12.85
CA GLY A 412 -17.67 1.88 14.19
C GLY A 412 -16.17 1.56 14.25
N PRO A 413 -15.68 0.63 13.42
CA PRO A 413 -14.25 0.33 13.30
C PRO A 413 -13.42 1.57 12.99
N LEU A 414 -13.83 2.39 12.01
CA LEU A 414 -13.11 3.61 11.67
C LEU A 414 -12.97 4.56 12.87
N LEU A 415 -14.07 4.89 13.54
CA LEU A 415 -14.05 5.79 14.69
C LEU A 415 -13.24 5.22 15.84
N SER A 416 -13.31 3.91 16.10
CA SER A 416 -12.51 3.27 17.16
C SER A 416 -11.00 3.48 17.00
N GLU A 417 -10.50 3.59 15.76
CA GLU A 417 -9.10 3.92 15.48
C GLU A 417 -8.85 5.43 15.51
N VAL A 418 -9.72 6.22 14.89
CA VAL A 418 -9.59 7.69 14.84
C VAL A 418 -9.57 8.29 16.24
N VAL A 419 -10.33 7.76 17.19
CA VAL A 419 -10.37 8.32 18.55
C VAL A 419 -9.16 7.98 19.41
N LYS A 420 -8.33 6.96 19.09
CA LYS A 420 -7.23 6.54 19.98
C LYS A 420 -6.25 7.67 20.31
N ARG A 421 -5.96 7.95 21.58
CA ARG A 421 -5.05 9.03 22.00
C ARG A 421 -5.52 10.46 21.64
N ARG A 422 -6.83 10.65 21.40
CA ARG A 422 -7.43 11.96 21.14
C ARG A 422 -8.15 12.40 22.41
N GLU A 423 -7.96 13.65 22.79
CA GLU A 423 -8.71 14.29 23.88
C GLU A 423 -10.04 14.85 23.37
N ARG A 424 -10.06 15.30 22.11
CA ARG A 424 -11.24 15.92 21.48
C ARG A 424 -11.50 15.36 20.08
N VAL A 425 -12.77 15.21 19.72
CA VAL A 425 -13.20 14.84 18.37
C VAL A 425 -14.30 15.79 17.90
N ILE A 426 -14.14 16.28 16.67
CA ILE A 426 -15.11 17.15 16.00
C ILE A 426 -15.62 16.42 14.77
N ILE A 427 -16.93 16.24 14.68
CA ILE A 427 -17.61 15.70 13.50
C ILE A 427 -18.45 16.83 12.90
N ALA A 428 -18.15 17.22 11.67
CA ALA A 428 -18.80 18.34 11.00
C ALA A 428 -19.36 17.93 9.63
N GLU A 429 -20.67 17.78 9.52
CA GLU A 429 -21.34 17.40 8.26
C GLU A 429 -22.85 17.70 8.26
N LEU A 430 -23.52 17.46 7.14
CA LEU A 430 -24.99 17.52 7.06
C LEU A 430 -25.57 16.30 7.79
N MET A 431 -26.25 16.53 8.92
CA MET A 431 -26.75 15.45 9.78
C MET A 431 -28.27 15.31 9.68
N ASP A 432 -28.72 14.72 8.57
CA ASP A 432 -30.11 14.39 8.32
C ASP A 432 -30.21 13.19 7.36
N THR A 433 -30.84 12.10 7.82
CA THR A 433 -30.94 10.84 7.07
C THR A 433 -31.71 10.96 5.76
N ARG A 434 -32.47 12.04 5.54
CA ARG A 434 -33.16 12.30 4.25
C ARG A 434 -32.20 12.69 3.12
N TRP A 435 -30.92 12.92 3.43
CA TRP A 435 -29.86 13.02 2.43
C TRP A 435 -29.29 11.67 2.00
N ARG A 436 -29.53 10.61 2.80
CA ARG A 436 -29.04 9.26 2.52
C ARG A 436 -29.53 8.80 1.16
N ARG A 437 -28.62 8.28 0.35
CA ARG A 437 -28.93 7.76 -0.99
C ARG A 437 -27.95 6.69 -1.40
N ASP A 438 -28.45 5.73 -2.15
CA ASP A 438 -27.60 4.80 -2.89
C ASP A 438 -26.96 5.52 -4.10
N GLY A 439 -26.05 4.83 -4.78
CA GLY A 439 -25.42 5.32 -6.01
C GLY A 439 -23.90 5.43 -5.91
N SER A 440 -23.32 6.25 -6.80
CA SER A 440 -21.87 6.41 -6.94
C SER A 440 -21.50 7.92 -6.94
N PRO A 441 -20.96 8.47 -5.83
CA PRO A 441 -20.72 7.81 -4.54
C PRO A 441 -22.04 7.57 -3.78
N PRO A 442 -22.11 6.53 -2.94
CA PRO A 442 -23.18 6.38 -1.96
C PRO A 442 -23.04 7.46 -0.87
N VAL A 443 -24.16 7.79 -0.23
CA VAL A 443 -24.18 8.74 0.87
C VAL A 443 -24.97 8.17 2.05
N PHE A 444 -24.32 8.13 3.20
CA PHE A 444 -24.74 7.54 4.46
C PHE A 444 -24.97 8.62 5.53
N ASN A 445 -25.63 9.74 5.19
CA ASN A 445 -25.94 10.76 6.20
C ASN A 445 -26.72 10.16 7.37
N ARG A 446 -26.37 10.60 8.58
CA ARG A 446 -26.94 10.15 9.85
C ARG A 446 -27.50 11.32 10.62
N ASN A 447 -28.35 11.04 11.60
CA ASN A 447 -28.77 12.08 12.53
C ASN A 447 -27.67 12.30 13.58
N ALA A 448 -27.71 13.44 14.28
CA ALA A 448 -26.70 13.79 15.27
C ALA A 448 -26.67 12.77 16.43
N GLU A 449 -27.83 12.23 16.80
CA GLU A 449 -28.00 11.25 17.86
C GLU A 449 -27.21 9.96 17.60
N ASP A 450 -27.10 9.54 16.34
CA ASP A 450 -26.34 8.34 15.96
C ASP A 450 -24.85 8.51 16.29
N TYR A 451 -24.28 9.66 15.95
CA TYR A 451 -22.89 10.01 16.31
C TYR A 451 -22.70 10.08 17.82
N ILE A 452 -23.64 10.70 18.53
CA ILE A 452 -23.57 10.82 20.00
C ILE A 452 -23.54 9.43 20.66
N LEU A 453 -24.39 8.50 20.22
CA LEU A 453 -24.44 7.14 20.75
C LEU A 453 -23.19 6.33 20.43
N ILE A 454 -22.63 6.48 19.23
CA ILE A 454 -21.37 5.80 18.86
C ILE A 454 -20.22 6.33 19.70
N MET A 455 -20.07 7.66 19.80
CA MET A 455 -18.98 8.29 20.54
C MET A 455 -19.05 8.00 22.05
N ALA A 456 -20.26 7.92 22.62
CA ALA A 456 -20.46 7.51 24.02
C ALA A 456 -19.92 6.11 24.29
N LYS A 457 -20.16 5.14 23.38
CA LYS A 457 -19.61 3.77 23.48
C LYS A 457 -18.08 3.74 23.36
N LEU A 458 -17.50 4.75 22.71
CA LEU A 458 -16.05 4.90 22.54
C LEU A 458 -15.39 5.74 23.66
N GLY A 459 -16.11 6.06 24.74
CA GLY A 459 -15.57 6.74 25.91
C GLY A 459 -15.48 8.26 25.77
N PHE A 460 -16.34 8.87 24.95
CA PHE A 460 -16.42 10.33 24.81
C PHE A 460 -17.78 10.86 25.25
N THR A 461 -17.77 12.05 25.85
CA THR A 461 -18.97 12.80 26.19
C THR A 461 -19.25 13.83 25.11
N PHE A 462 -20.53 13.96 24.74
CA PHE A 462 -21.00 15.06 23.91
C PHE A 462 -20.93 16.37 24.71
N SER A 463 -20.18 17.35 24.20
CA SER A 463 -19.87 18.58 24.95
C SER A 463 -20.52 19.83 24.39
N ALA A 464 -20.73 19.88 23.07
CA ALA A 464 -21.36 21.01 22.40
C ALA A 464 -21.81 20.63 20.99
N TYR A 465 -22.79 21.36 20.46
CA TYR A 465 -23.08 21.39 19.04
C TYR A 465 -23.25 22.82 18.53
N GLU A 466 -22.99 23.01 17.24
CA GLU A 466 -23.28 24.24 16.51
C GLU A 466 -23.88 23.90 15.16
N LYS A 467 -24.81 24.73 14.67
CA LYS A 467 -25.38 24.59 13.33
C LYS A 467 -25.20 25.88 12.55
N TYR A 468 -24.74 25.75 11.33
CA TYR A 468 -24.53 26.87 10.42
C TYR A 468 -25.34 26.66 9.15
N ALA A 469 -25.98 27.72 8.66
CA ALA A 469 -26.55 27.74 7.33
C ALA A 469 -25.46 27.40 6.30
N TYR A 470 -25.80 26.55 5.34
CA TYR A 470 -24.89 26.18 4.26
C TYR A 470 -25.39 26.85 2.99
N GLU A 471 -24.77 27.96 2.60
CA GLU A 471 -25.27 28.86 1.55
C GLU A 471 -25.56 28.12 0.23
N ARG A 472 -24.69 27.18 -0.15
CA ARG A 472 -24.89 26.32 -1.33
C ARG A 472 -26.26 25.65 -1.39
N TYR A 473 -26.85 25.31 -0.25
CA TYR A 473 -28.11 24.57 -0.15
C TYR A 473 -29.28 25.43 0.36
N GLU A 474 -29.00 26.60 0.96
CA GLU A 474 -29.95 27.40 1.74
C GLU A 474 -31.16 27.92 0.93
N ASN A 475 -31.07 27.94 -0.41
CA ASN A 475 -32.13 28.46 -1.28
C ASN A 475 -32.70 27.44 -2.28
N GLN A 476 -32.48 26.15 -2.06
CA GLN A 476 -32.88 25.10 -3.01
C GLN A 476 -34.26 24.48 -2.74
N GLY A 477 -35.03 25.03 -1.78
CA GLY A 477 -36.37 24.51 -1.44
C GLY A 477 -36.37 23.04 -0.99
N ARG A 478 -35.25 22.58 -0.44
CA ARG A 478 -35.03 21.17 -0.10
C ARG A 478 -35.80 20.80 1.16
N PRO A 479 -36.44 19.61 1.21
CA PRO A 479 -37.10 19.14 2.42
C PRO A 479 -36.11 18.75 3.53
N GLN A 480 -34.85 18.46 3.20
CA GLN A 480 -33.79 18.09 4.15
C GLN A 480 -33.28 19.31 4.96
N ASP A 481 -32.73 19.08 6.16
CA ASP A 481 -31.93 20.09 6.88
C ASP A 481 -30.65 20.35 6.07
N THR A 482 -30.51 21.59 5.61
CA THR A 482 -29.41 22.05 4.76
C THR A 482 -28.26 22.62 5.58
N ARG A 483 -28.40 22.73 6.90
CA ARG A 483 -27.37 23.27 7.79
C ARG A 483 -26.31 22.24 8.08
N ILE A 484 -25.05 22.66 8.08
CA ILE A 484 -23.95 21.82 8.58
C ILE A 484 -23.96 21.84 10.10
N THR A 485 -23.86 20.64 10.68
CA THR A 485 -23.83 20.42 12.12
C THR A 485 -22.42 20.08 12.54
N PHE A 486 -21.91 20.80 13.53
CA PHE A 486 -20.65 20.52 14.21
C PHE A 486 -20.99 19.89 15.54
N LEU A 487 -20.57 18.64 15.76
CA LEU A 487 -20.63 17.98 17.05
C LEU A 487 -19.23 17.93 17.66
N ARG A 488 -19.12 18.36 18.93
CA ARG A 488 -17.89 18.29 19.70
C ARG A 488 -18.01 17.25 20.80
N PHE A 489 -17.00 16.40 20.86
CA PHE A 489 -16.87 15.34 21.85
C PHE A 489 -15.56 15.49 22.61
N ASP A 490 -15.59 15.38 23.93
CA ASP A 490 -14.40 15.36 24.79
C ASP A 490 -14.28 13.99 25.47
N ARG A 491 -13.04 13.51 25.61
CA ARG A 491 -12.75 12.23 26.26
C ARG A 491 -13.12 12.29 27.75
N LEU A 492 -13.72 11.19 28.25
CA LEU A 492 -14.06 10.99 29.66
C LEU A 492 -12.82 10.92 30.58
#